data_AF-A0A9P8UDV1-F1
#
_entry.id   AF-A0A9P8UDV1-F1
#
_cell.length_a   1.000
_cell.length_b   1.000
_cell.length_c   1.000
_cell.angle_alpha   90.00
_cell.angle_beta   90.00
_cell.angle_gamma   90.00
#
_symmetry.space_group_name_H-M   'P 1'
#
loop_
_entity.id
_entity.type
_entity.pdbx_description
1 polymer ?
#
loop_
_entity_poly.entity_id
_entity_poly.type
_entity_poly.pdbx_seq_one_letter_code
_entity_poly.pdbx_strand_id
1 'polypeptide(L)'
;MGMATGNSIYAAECLLQDPSRLDRSGISQFQGIRRIIGSLGEPGIVFLVPPPSPRRERLDSVQHRVVRHDAFDGQLVNHFEQTSLHLKLTALKIPLVTAQGAIDADIVICEALVRVFDGPRWMADLDIVRGFEDLNLTILPGCTCSGREDWDGLGAQLSETLGEKLRSISRWEELFLCQENLLPDEIGCVRSSGNWFARLAAMSLALSTGCPTSVFPPGSICRDCGTKLLSWRPRSTKLCPVELNLLIV
;
A
#
# COMPACT_ATOMS: atom_id res chain seq x y z
N MET A 1 0.90 -4.50 13.14
CA MET A 1 1.89 -3.60 13.76
C MET A 1 2.68 -4.35 14.83
N GLY A 2 3.80 -3.83 15.36
CA GLY A 2 4.84 -4.64 15.99
C GLY A 2 5.12 -4.44 17.49
N MET A 3 6.10 -5.20 17.96
CA MET A 3 6.64 -5.17 19.32
C MET A 3 8.17 -5.31 19.25
N ALA A 4 8.91 -4.66 20.13
CA ALA A 4 10.36 -4.80 20.23
C ALA A 4 10.80 -5.17 21.64
N THR A 5 11.82 -6.02 21.74
CA THR A 5 12.47 -6.34 23.02
C THR A 5 13.91 -6.79 22.77
N GLY A 6 14.85 -6.25 23.55
CA GLY A 6 16.28 -6.50 23.38
C GLY A 6 16.78 -6.16 21.97
N ASN A 7 17.28 -7.17 21.26
CA ASN A 7 17.79 -7.09 19.88
C ASN A 7 16.81 -7.64 18.83
N SER A 8 15.53 -7.70 19.16
CA SER A 8 14.48 -8.26 18.30
C SER A 8 13.33 -7.30 18.12
N ILE A 9 12.92 -7.09 16.87
CA ILE A 9 11.69 -6.39 16.50
C ILE A 9 10.77 -7.39 15.81
N TYR A 10 9.59 -7.60 16.36
CA TYR A 10 8.55 -8.46 15.82
C TYR A 10 7.51 -7.57 15.13
N ALA A 11 7.48 -7.56 13.81
CA ALA A 11 6.56 -6.75 13.03
C ALA A 11 5.50 -7.62 12.35
N ALA A 12 4.30 -7.06 12.15
CA ALA A 12 3.33 -7.69 11.26
C ALA A 12 3.95 -7.85 9.87
N GLU A 13 3.80 -9.03 9.29
CA GLU A 13 4.47 -9.42 8.04
C GLU A 13 4.05 -8.53 6.86
N CYS A 14 2.83 -8.00 6.89
CA CYS A 14 2.30 -7.04 5.91
C CYS A 14 3.14 -5.75 5.77
N LEU A 15 3.92 -5.38 6.79
CA LEU A 15 4.81 -4.21 6.75
C LEU A 15 6.10 -4.47 5.96
N LEU A 16 6.41 -5.73 5.64
CA LEU A 16 7.73 -6.17 5.19
C LEU A 16 7.69 -6.94 3.87
N GLN A 17 6.60 -6.79 3.11
CA GLN A 17 6.47 -7.43 1.81
C GLN A 17 5.53 -6.65 0.89
N ASP A 18 5.56 -7.07 -0.38
CA ASP A 18 4.64 -6.58 -1.39
C ASP A 18 3.18 -6.85 -0.98
N PRO A 19 2.27 -5.86 -1.11
CA PRO A 19 0.87 -6.02 -0.72
C PRO A 19 0.10 -7.08 -1.51
N SER A 20 0.58 -7.46 -2.69
CA SER A 20 -0.01 -8.55 -3.47
C SER A 20 0.36 -9.96 -2.99
N ARG A 21 1.37 -10.08 -2.12
CA ARG A 21 1.83 -11.38 -1.62
C ARG A 21 1.01 -11.78 -0.42
N LEU A 22 0.51 -13.01 -0.45
CA LEU A 22 0.00 -13.67 0.75
C LEU A 22 1.10 -13.74 1.82
N ASP A 23 0.69 -13.68 3.08
CA ASP A 23 1.61 -13.92 4.18
C ASP A 23 1.99 -15.40 4.30
N ARG A 24 2.88 -15.73 5.23
CA ARG A 24 3.33 -17.11 5.44
C ARG A 24 2.24 -18.04 5.98
N SER A 25 1.11 -17.51 6.44
CA SER A 25 -0.02 -18.32 6.91
C SER A 25 -0.79 -18.95 5.75
N GLY A 26 -0.67 -18.39 4.55
CA GLY A 26 -1.40 -18.85 3.36
C GLY A 26 -2.89 -18.47 3.38
N ILE A 27 -3.30 -17.61 4.31
CA ILE A 27 -4.67 -17.10 4.45
C ILE A 27 -4.73 -15.69 3.84
N SER A 28 -5.88 -15.29 3.31
CA SER A 28 -6.08 -13.96 2.70
C SER A 28 -6.02 -12.81 3.71
N GLN A 29 -6.17 -13.09 5.01
CA GLN A 29 -6.01 -12.13 6.09
C GLN A 29 -4.56 -12.18 6.56
N PHE A 30 -3.86 -11.06 6.52
CA PHE A 30 -2.49 -10.96 7.01
C PHE A 30 -2.44 -11.20 8.53
N GLN A 31 -2.00 -12.38 8.93
CA GLN A 31 -1.86 -12.85 10.31
C GLN A 31 -0.39 -13.11 10.70
N GLY A 32 0.53 -13.12 9.73
CA GLY A 32 1.95 -13.38 9.94
C GLY A 32 2.66 -12.32 10.78
N ILE A 33 3.59 -12.78 11.63
CA ILE A 33 4.55 -11.94 12.36
C ILE A 33 5.95 -12.35 11.94
N ARG A 34 6.80 -11.37 11.60
CA ARG A 34 8.18 -11.60 11.21
C ARG A 34 9.13 -10.91 12.19
N ARG A 35 10.16 -11.64 12.63
CA ARG A 35 11.25 -11.12 13.44
C ARG A 35 12.30 -10.45 12.56
N ILE A 36 12.67 -9.23 12.91
CA ILE A 36 13.80 -8.46 12.40
C ILE A 36 14.84 -8.38 13.52
N ILE A 37 16.11 -8.57 13.18
CA ILE A 37 17.21 -8.35 14.12
C ILE A 37 17.48 -6.85 14.19
N GLY A 38 17.38 -6.29 15.39
CA GLY A 38 17.53 -4.86 15.62
C GLY A 38 16.98 -4.46 16.99
N SER A 39 17.44 -3.33 17.51
CA SER A 39 16.94 -2.76 18.77
C SER A 39 16.38 -1.37 18.50
N LEU A 40 15.36 -0.99 19.27
CA LEU A 40 14.85 0.39 19.29
C LEU A 40 15.63 1.29 20.27
N GLY A 41 16.59 0.73 21.03
CA GLY A 41 17.33 1.46 22.05
C GLY A 41 16.53 1.75 23.32
N GLU A 42 15.38 1.11 23.47
CA GLU A 42 14.50 1.24 24.63
C GLU A 42 14.67 0.02 25.56
N PRO A 43 14.69 0.22 26.89
CA PRO A 43 14.64 -0.87 27.85
C PRO A 43 13.28 -1.58 27.82
N GLY A 44 13.27 -2.85 28.24
CA GLY A 44 12.03 -3.63 28.40
C GLY A 44 11.37 -4.10 27.11
N ILE A 45 10.04 -4.09 27.09
CA ILE A 45 9.18 -4.43 25.95
C ILE A 45 8.49 -3.18 25.44
N VAL A 46 8.65 -2.89 24.15
CA VAL A 46 7.99 -1.77 23.48
C VAL A 46 6.91 -2.30 22.55
N PHE A 47 5.66 -1.95 22.81
CA PHE A 47 4.57 -2.11 21.85
C PHE A 47 4.53 -0.89 20.93
N LEU A 48 4.62 -1.12 19.62
CA LEU A 48 4.50 -0.07 18.63
C LEU A 48 3.01 0.08 18.30
N VAL A 49 2.47 1.30 18.37
CA VAL A 49 1.08 1.65 18.01
C VAL A 49 1.04 2.66 16.85
N PRO A 50 0.06 2.65 15.92
CA PRO A 50 0.07 3.58 14.82
C PRO A 50 -0.53 4.89 15.34
N PRO A 51 -0.31 6.02 14.67
CA PRO A 51 -1.01 7.24 15.04
C PRO A 51 -2.53 7.04 14.80
N PRO A 52 -3.41 7.57 15.67
CA PRO A 52 -4.85 7.47 15.47
C PRO A 52 -5.32 8.23 14.22
N SER A 53 -4.53 9.18 13.73
CA SER A 53 -4.80 9.94 12.52
C SER A 53 -3.50 10.18 11.75
N PRO A 54 -3.13 9.27 10.84
CA PRO A 54 -1.98 9.44 9.95
C PRO A 54 -2.11 10.73 9.15
N ARG A 55 -1.02 11.50 9.06
CA ARG A 55 -1.01 12.78 8.35
C ARG A 55 -0.59 12.59 6.90
N ARG A 56 -1.03 13.49 6.04
CA ARG A 56 -0.58 13.57 4.64
C ARG A 56 -0.02 14.96 4.40
N GLU A 57 0.86 15.05 3.41
CA GLU A 57 1.31 16.34 2.93
C GLU A 57 0.11 17.14 2.43
N ARG A 58 0.04 18.40 2.87
CA ARG A 58 -1.02 19.31 2.46
C ARG A 58 -0.62 19.89 1.11
N LEU A 59 -1.30 19.46 0.06
CA LEU A 59 -1.15 20.06 -1.26
C LEU A 59 -1.79 21.45 -1.28
N ASP A 60 -1.08 22.44 -1.81
CA ASP A 60 -1.61 23.78 -1.97
C ASP A 60 -2.75 23.77 -2.99
N SER A 61 -3.96 24.00 -2.48
CA SER A 61 -5.24 23.85 -3.17
C SER A 61 -5.44 24.81 -4.34
N VAL A 62 -4.60 25.83 -4.51
CA VAL A 62 -4.71 26.79 -5.63
C VAL A 62 -3.83 26.36 -6.82
N GLN A 63 -2.68 25.75 -6.57
CA GLN A 63 -1.74 25.34 -7.63
C GLN A 63 -2.02 23.93 -8.17
N HIS A 64 -2.61 23.04 -7.35
CA HIS A 64 -2.74 21.61 -7.68
C HIS A 64 -4.16 21.19 -8.11
N ARG A 65 -5.10 22.13 -8.26
CA ARG A 65 -6.50 21.85 -8.65
C ARG A 65 -6.70 21.36 -10.09
N VAL A 66 -5.65 21.34 -10.90
CA VAL A 66 -5.72 20.89 -12.30
C VAL A 66 -4.56 19.94 -12.58
N VAL A 67 -4.46 18.87 -11.78
CA VAL A 67 -3.60 17.77 -12.16
C VAL A 67 -4.40 16.89 -13.11
N ARG A 68 -4.20 17.11 -14.41
CA ARG A 68 -4.79 16.28 -15.46
C ARG A 68 -4.01 14.98 -15.54
N HIS A 69 -4.70 13.86 -15.37
CA HIS A 69 -4.09 12.56 -15.57
C HIS A 69 -3.92 12.27 -17.05
N ASP A 70 -2.73 11.81 -17.44
CA ASP A 70 -2.47 11.35 -18.79
C ASP A 70 -3.23 10.05 -19.07
N ALA A 71 -3.50 9.76 -20.34
CA ALA A 71 -4.01 8.44 -20.72
C ALA A 71 -2.95 7.37 -20.40
N PHE A 72 -3.39 6.22 -19.91
CA PHE A 72 -2.50 5.09 -19.71
C PHE A 72 -2.02 4.55 -21.06
N ASP A 73 -0.69 4.43 -21.22
CA ASP A 73 -0.02 4.09 -22.47
C ASP A 73 0.18 2.57 -22.68
N GLY A 74 -0.30 1.75 -21.76
CA GLY A 74 -0.11 0.30 -21.79
C GLY A 74 1.23 -0.19 -21.23
N GLN A 75 2.13 0.70 -20.80
CA GLN A 75 3.44 0.30 -20.30
C GLN A 75 3.47 0.20 -18.77
N LEU A 76 3.94 -0.93 -18.25
CA LEU A 76 4.13 -1.16 -16.82
C LEU A 76 5.51 -0.66 -16.37
N VAL A 77 5.66 0.65 -16.24
CA VAL A 77 6.89 1.30 -15.77
C VAL A 77 6.78 1.72 -14.31
N ASN A 78 7.91 2.01 -13.68
CA ASN A 78 7.98 2.58 -12.34
C ASN A 78 8.18 4.09 -12.43
N HIS A 79 7.19 4.88 -12.03
CA HIS A 79 7.33 6.33 -11.87
C HIS A 79 7.64 6.76 -10.44
N PHE A 80 7.69 5.80 -9.51
CA PHE A 80 7.86 6.02 -8.06
C PHE A 80 9.25 5.58 -7.58
N GLU A 81 10.29 5.72 -8.41
CA GLU A 81 11.64 5.19 -8.16
C GLU A 81 12.30 5.70 -6.89
N GLN A 82 12.01 6.95 -6.49
CA GLN A 82 12.60 7.56 -5.30
C GLN A 82 11.81 7.25 -4.02
N THR A 83 10.83 6.34 -4.08
CA THR A 83 10.00 6.00 -2.92
C THR A 83 10.81 5.27 -1.84
N SER A 84 10.73 5.77 -0.61
CA SER A 84 11.23 5.07 0.57
C SER A 84 10.21 5.06 1.72
N LEU A 85 10.28 4.02 2.55
CA LEU A 85 9.50 3.89 3.78
C LEU A 85 10.40 4.00 5.00
N HIS A 86 10.05 4.88 5.93
CA HIS A 86 10.84 5.18 7.11
C HIS A 86 9.99 4.98 8.37
N LEU A 87 10.51 4.23 9.34
CA LEU A 87 9.91 4.11 10.67
C LEU A 87 10.40 5.26 11.55
N LYS A 88 9.49 5.99 12.19
CA LYS A 88 9.80 7.05 13.16
C LYS A 88 8.98 6.85 14.42
N LEU A 89 9.65 6.75 15.57
CA LEU A 89 9.00 6.78 16.87
C LEU A 89 8.66 8.23 17.25
N THR A 90 7.49 8.46 17.83
CA THR A 90 7.12 9.78 18.37
C THR A 90 7.51 9.88 19.84
N ALA A 91 7.32 11.06 20.42
CA ALA A 91 7.57 11.27 21.84
C ALA A 91 6.47 10.65 22.74
N LEU A 92 5.36 10.19 22.15
CA LEU A 92 4.27 9.59 22.91
C LEU A 92 4.69 8.20 23.41
N LYS A 93 4.84 8.09 24.72
CA LYS A 93 5.14 6.87 25.45
C LYS A 93 4.16 6.71 26.60
N ILE A 94 3.47 5.58 26.65
CA ILE A 94 2.49 5.25 27.69
C ILE A 94 3.01 4.01 28.42
N PRO A 95 3.53 4.15 29.65
CA PRO A 95 3.99 2.99 30.43
C PRO A 95 2.77 2.14 30.83
N LEU A 96 2.87 0.83 30.62
CA LEU A 96 1.84 -0.15 31.02
C LEU A 96 2.19 -0.85 32.33
N VAL A 97 3.47 -1.18 32.50
CA VAL A 97 3.99 -1.87 33.69
C VAL A 97 5.27 -1.19 34.11
N THR A 98 5.35 -0.89 35.40
CA THR A 98 6.55 -0.35 36.03
C THR A 98 6.72 -1.07 37.37
N ALA A 99 7.77 -1.87 37.49
CA ALA A 99 8.10 -2.49 38.77
C ALA A 99 8.40 -1.43 39.84
N GLN A 100 8.06 -1.75 41.09
CA GLN A 100 8.32 -0.87 42.23
C GLN A 100 9.83 -0.65 42.40
N GLY A 101 10.27 0.60 42.31
CA GLY A 101 11.70 0.97 42.37
C GLY A 101 12.42 0.96 41.02
N ALA A 102 11.73 0.69 39.91
CA ALA A 102 12.31 0.78 38.57
C ALA A 102 12.47 2.23 38.11
N ILE A 103 13.57 2.51 37.40
CA ILE A 103 13.82 3.80 36.74
C ILE A 103 13.06 3.86 35.40
N ASP A 104 13.03 2.73 34.68
CA ASP A 104 12.35 2.59 33.39
C ASP A 104 11.11 1.69 33.49
N ALA A 105 10.19 1.83 32.55
CA ALA A 105 9.03 0.94 32.44
C ALA A 105 9.44 -0.41 31.84
N ASP A 106 8.96 -1.51 32.43
CA ASP A 106 9.18 -2.85 31.90
C ASP A 106 8.44 -3.06 30.57
N ILE A 107 7.28 -2.40 30.43
CA ILE A 107 6.44 -2.45 29.24
C ILE A 107 5.94 -1.05 28.92
N VAL A 108 6.13 -0.61 27.68
CA VAL A 108 5.69 0.71 27.19
C VAL A 108 4.98 0.59 25.85
N ILE A 109 3.90 1.34 25.67
CA ILE A 109 3.32 1.62 24.36
C ILE A 109 4.01 2.86 23.80
N CYS A 110 4.56 2.75 22.59
CA CYS A 110 5.18 3.85 21.87
C CYS A 110 4.48 4.02 20.51
N GLU A 111 4.09 5.26 20.20
CA GLU A 111 3.53 5.55 18.88
C GLU A 111 4.64 5.54 17.83
N ALA A 112 4.37 4.84 16.72
CA ALA A 112 5.30 4.60 15.63
C ALA A 112 4.65 4.95 14.29
N LEU A 113 5.28 5.89 13.58
CA LEU A 113 4.87 6.35 12.26
C LEU A 113 5.62 5.55 11.20
N VAL A 114 4.90 4.90 10.28
CA VAL A 114 5.49 4.49 9.00
C VAL A 114 5.27 5.63 8.03
N ARG A 115 6.35 6.19 7.48
CA ARG A 115 6.30 7.41 6.68
C ARG A 115 6.79 7.11 5.27
N VAL A 116 6.05 7.54 4.25
CA VAL A 116 6.48 7.47 2.86
C VAL A 116 7.14 8.78 2.44
N PHE A 117 8.24 8.65 1.73
CA PHE A 117 8.99 9.74 1.13
C PHE A 117 9.12 9.53 -0.37
N ASP A 118 9.16 10.65 -1.10
CA ASP A 118 9.58 10.71 -2.50
C ASP A 118 10.91 11.49 -2.56
N GLY A 119 12.01 10.74 -2.65
CA GLY A 119 13.35 11.29 -2.45
C GLY A 119 13.47 11.94 -1.06
N PRO A 120 13.82 13.24 -0.94
CA PRO A 120 13.93 13.93 0.34
C PRO A 120 12.57 14.41 0.91
N ARG A 121 11.50 14.37 0.12
CA ARG A 121 10.21 14.98 0.47
C ARG A 121 9.33 13.97 1.19
N TRP A 122 8.80 14.36 2.34
CA TRP A 122 7.81 13.56 3.05
C TRP A 122 6.45 13.70 2.38
N MET A 123 5.80 12.57 2.09
CA MET A 123 4.50 12.55 1.41
C MET A 123 3.35 12.25 2.38
N ALA A 124 3.48 11.21 3.22
CA ALA A 124 2.43 10.82 4.15
C ALA A 124 2.94 9.92 5.27
N ASP A 125 2.18 9.86 6.37
CA ASP A 125 2.22 8.78 7.34
C ASP A 125 1.17 7.74 6.92
N LEU A 126 1.50 6.46 7.07
CA LEU A 126 0.72 5.33 6.58
C LEU A 126 0.20 4.47 7.73
N ASP A 127 -1.06 4.05 7.62
CA ASP A 127 -1.61 2.96 8.42
C ASP A 127 -1.78 1.72 7.54
N ILE A 128 -0.66 1.03 7.33
CA ILE A 128 -0.58 -0.12 6.42
C ILE A 128 -1.45 -1.27 6.93
N VAL A 129 -1.45 -1.50 8.25
CA VAL A 129 -2.16 -2.63 8.87
C VAL A 129 -3.65 -2.47 8.65
N ARG A 130 -4.19 -1.28 8.96
CA ARG A 130 -5.59 -0.96 8.70
C ARG A 130 -5.93 -1.04 7.21
N GLY A 131 -5.00 -0.67 6.32
CA GLY A 131 -5.17 -0.84 4.88
C GLY A 131 -5.47 -2.30 4.47
N PHE A 132 -4.79 -3.28 5.07
CA PHE A 132 -5.08 -4.69 4.79
C PHE A 132 -6.39 -5.21 5.41
N GLU A 133 -6.97 -4.47 6.35
CA GLU A 133 -8.26 -4.76 6.96
C GLU A 133 -9.42 -4.05 6.24
N ASP A 134 -9.11 -3.17 5.28
CA ASP A 134 -10.12 -2.37 4.57
C ASP A 134 -10.91 -3.22 3.58
N LEU A 135 -12.24 -3.11 3.62
CA LEU A 135 -13.15 -3.86 2.75
C LEU A 135 -13.07 -3.42 1.28
N ASN A 136 -12.49 -2.25 1.00
CA ASN A 136 -12.30 -1.73 -0.35
C ASN A 136 -10.97 -2.17 -0.98
N LEU A 137 -10.16 -2.99 -0.28
CA LEU A 137 -8.96 -3.59 -0.83
C LEU A 137 -9.31 -4.88 -1.58
N THR A 138 -8.89 -4.97 -2.84
CA THR A 138 -8.90 -6.20 -3.62
C THR A 138 -7.48 -6.58 -4.04
N ILE A 139 -6.98 -7.70 -3.55
CA ILE A 139 -5.69 -8.26 -4.00
C ILE A 139 -5.98 -9.26 -5.12
N LEU A 140 -5.45 -9.00 -6.32
CA LEU A 140 -5.66 -9.88 -7.46
C LEU A 140 -4.65 -11.03 -7.47
N PRO A 141 -5.08 -12.26 -7.83
CA PRO A 141 -4.18 -13.40 -7.86
C PRO A 141 -3.19 -13.29 -9.02
N GLY A 142 -1.95 -13.74 -8.77
CA GLY A 142 -0.94 -13.89 -9.82
C GLY A 142 -1.19 -15.08 -10.74
N CYS A 143 -0.41 -15.17 -11.81
CA CYS A 143 -0.39 -16.32 -12.72
C CYS A 143 0.81 -17.22 -12.40
N THR A 144 0.58 -18.54 -12.31
CA THR A 144 1.61 -19.58 -12.12
C THR A 144 2.05 -20.19 -13.45
N CYS A 145 1.64 -19.60 -14.57
CA CYS A 145 1.77 -20.12 -15.91
C CYS A 145 3.26 -20.09 -16.32
N SER A 146 3.97 -21.20 -16.12
CA SER A 146 5.41 -21.28 -16.36
C SER A 146 5.71 -21.22 -17.88
N GLY A 147 6.64 -20.37 -18.30
CA GLY A 147 7.27 -20.48 -19.62
C GLY A 147 6.52 -19.93 -20.84
N ARG A 148 5.63 -18.95 -20.69
CA ARG A 148 5.14 -18.19 -21.86
C ARG A 148 5.92 -16.90 -22.00
N GLU A 149 6.62 -16.73 -23.12
CA GLU A 149 7.40 -15.52 -23.46
C GLU A 149 6.52 -14.25 -23.60
N ASP A 150 5.19 -14.40 -23.61
CA ASP A 150 4.21 -13.32 -23.75
C ASP A 150 3.83 -12.69 -22.40
N TRP A 151 4.86 -12.29 -21.66
CA TRP A 151 4.77 -11.68 -20.34
C TRP A 151 4.50 -10.16 -20.41
N ASP A 152 4.62 -9.55 -21.59
CA ASP A 152 4.43 -8.11 -21.82
C ASP A 152 2.96 -7.70 -22.04
N GLY A 153 2.02 -8.61 -21.78
CA GLY A 153 0.61 -8.44 -22.15
C GLY A 153 -0.23 -7.61 -21.18
N LEU A 154 0.01 -7.61 -19.87
CA LEU A 154 -0.99 -7.07 -18.92
C LEU A 154 -1.25 -5.57 -19.13
N GLY A 155 -0.20 -4.76 -19.28
CA GLY A 155 -0.37 -3.33 -19.51
C GLY A 155 -1.06 -3.05 -20.85
N ALA A 156 -0.64 -3.73 -21.93
CA ALA A 156 -1.28 -3.62 -23.24
C ALA A 156 -2.76 -4.04 -23.19
N GLN A 157 -3.09 -5.11 -22.46
CA GLN A 157 -4.46 -5.58 -22.27
C GLN A 157 -5.32 -4.63 -21.46
N LEU A 158 -4.77 -4.04 -20.40
CA LEU A 158 -5.44 -3.00 -19.62
C LEU A 158 -5.77 -1.81 -20.52
N SER A 159 -4.81 -1.36 -21.32
CA SER A 159 -5.02 -0.30 -22.30
C SER A 159 -6.03 -0.69 -23.39
N GLU A 160 -6.03 -1.93 -23.89
CA GLU A 160 -6.96 -2.41 -24.91
C GLU A 160 -8.39 -2.55 -24.36
N THR A 161 -8.54 -3.01 -23.11
CA THR A 161 -9.84 -3.32 -22.50
C THR A 161 -10.51 -2.10 -21.87
N LEU A 162 -9.73 -1.27 -21.17
CA LEU A 162 -10.23 -0.10 -20.44
C LEU A 162 -10.07 1.19 -21.25
N GLY A 163 -9.14 1.22 -22.20
CA GLY A 163 -9.00 2.30 -23.18
C GLY A 163 -8.91 3.68 -22.54
N GLU A 164 -9.75 4.59 -23.03
CA GLU A 164 -9.77 6.00 -22.65
C GLU A 164 -10.18 6.25 -21.19
N LYS A 165 -10.75 5.25 -20.51
CA LYS A 165 -11.12 5.34 -19.09
C LYS A 165 -9.92 5.19 -18.17
N LEU A 166 -8.83 4.60 -18.64
CA LEU A 166 -7.68 4.32 -17.82
C LEU A 166 -6.72 5.52 -17.82
N ARG A 167 -6.48 6.07 -16.64
CA ARG A 167 -5.68 7.26 -16.40
C ARG A 167 -4.40 6.88 -15.68
N SER A 168 -3.26 7.35 -16.18
CA SER A 168 -1.96 7.13 -15.58
C SER A 168 -1.84 7.97 -14.30
N ILE A 169 -1.38 7.34 -13.22
CA ILE A 169 -0.93 8.00 -12.00
C ILE A 169 0.56 7.71 -11.86
N SER A 170 1.35 8.75 -12.08
CA SER A 170 2.81 8.72 -12.13
C SER A 170 3.44 9.55 -11.02
N ARG A 171 2.64 10.28 -10.23
CA ARG A 171 3.12 11.13 -9.14
C ARG A 171 2.28 10.97 -7.89
N TRP A 172 2.85 11.31 -6.73
CA TRP A 172 2.11 11.27 -5.48
C TRP A 172 0.99 12.31 -5.41
N GLU A 173 1.18 13.50 -5.99
CA GLU A 173 0.15 14.55 -6.06
C GLU A 173 -1.08 14.09 -6.84
N GLU A 174 -0.85 13.37 -7.94
CA GLU A 174 -1.91 12.73 -8.73
C GLU A 174 -2.69 11.73 -7.89
N LEU A 175 -1.99 10.92 -7.09
CA LEU A 175 -2.63 9.95 -6.21
C LEU A 175 -3.42 10.62 -5.08
N PHE A 176 -2.89 11.68 -4.45
CA PHE A 176 -3.61 12.41 -3.39
C PHE A 176 -4.91 13.04 -3.88
N LEU A 177 -4.95 13.46 -5.14
CA LEU A 177 -6.10 14.14 -5.74
C LEU A 177 -6.92 13.22 -6.65
N CYS A 178 -6.65 11.92 -6.67
CA CYS A 178 -7.26 11.02 -7.66
C CYS A 178 -8.79 11.00 -7.54
N GLN A 179 -9.35 11.07 -6.32
CA GLN A 179 -10.80 11.14 -6.12
C GLN A 179 -11.43 12.46 -6.57
N GLU A 180 -10.67 13.55 -6.53
CA GLU A 180 -11.15 14.87 -6.93
C GLU A 180 -11.03 15.08 -8.44
N ASN A 181 -9.99 14.49 -9.06
CA ASN A 181 -9.61 14.76 -10.44
C ASN A 181 -9.98 13.66 -11.44
N LEU A 182 -10.24 12.42 -11.00
CA LEU A 182 -10.78 11.38 -11.87
C LEU A 182 -12.27 11.62 -12.10
N LEU A 183 -12.69 11.48 -13.35
CA LEU A 183 -14.11 11.46 -13.69
C LEU A 183 -14.78 10.18 -13.14
N PRO A 184 -16.11 10.18 -12.92
CA PRO A 184 -16.81 9.03 -12.33
C PRO A 184 -16.68 7.70 -13.08
N ASP A 185 -16.31 7.72 -14.36
CA ASP A 185 -16.08 6.53 -15.18
C ASP A 185 -14.60 6.24 -15.48
N GLU A 186 -13.70 7.05 -14.92
CA GLU A 186 -12.26 6.90 -15.05
C GLU A 186 -11.67 6.05 -13.92
N ILE A 187 -10.58 5.36 -14.26
CA ILE A 187 -9.85 4.46 -13.37
C ILE A 187 -8.41 4.95 -13.31
N GLY A 188 -7.92 5.27 -12.11
CA GLY A 188 -6.52 5.63 -11.89
C GLY A 188 -5.63 4.39 -11.91
N CYS A 189 -4.50 4.43 -12.61
CA CYS A 189 -3.52 3.35 -12.69
C CYS A 189 -2.19 3.84 -12.11
N VAL A 190 -1.88 3.45 -10.88
CA VAL A 190 -0.60 3.79 -10.22
C VAL A 190 0.50 2.93 -10.81
N ARG A 191 1.48 3.60 -11.43
CA ARG A 191 2.57 2.96 -12.18
C ARG A 191 3.81 2.76 -11.31
N SER A 192 3.80 1.68 -10.55
CA SER A 192 4.81 1.31 -9.52
C SER A 192 5.45 -0.06 -9.80
N SER A 193 5.52 -0.44 -11.07
CA SER A 193 5.99 -1.75 -11.53
C SER A 193 7.37 -2.07 -10.94
N GLY A 194 7.53 -3.26 -10.37
CA GLY A 194 8.78 -3.68 -9.74
C GLY A 194 9.13 -2.98 -8.41
N ASN A 195 8.40 -1.93 -7.99
CA ASN A 195 8.62 -1.24 -6.72
C ASN A 195 7.53 -1.58 -5.69
N TRP A 196 7.82 -2.57 -4.85
CA TRP A 196 6.86 -3.02 -3.84
C TRP A 196 6.65 -2.01 -2.71
N PHE A 197 7.64 -1.16 -2.40
CA PHE A 197 7.49 -0.08 -1.42
C PHE A 197 6.47 0.94 -1.91
N ALA A 198 6.58 1.34 -3.18
CA ALA A 198 5.62 2.23 -3.83
C ALA A 198 4.21 1.61 -3.88
N ARG A 199 4.07 0.34 -4.25
CA ARG A 199 2.78 -0.36 -4.20
C ARG A 199 2.15 -0.36 -2.81
N LEU A 200 2.93 -0.71 -1.78
CA LEU A 200 2.46 -0.76 -0.40
C LEU A 200 2.00 0.61 0.09
N ALA A 201 2.79 1.64 -0.20
CA ALA A 201 2.50 3.01 0.18
C ALA A 201 1.28 3.56 -0.57
N ALA A 202 1.21 3.36 -1.88
CA ALA A 202 0.07 3.79 -2.70
C ALA A 202 -1.22 3.10 -2.27
N MET A 203 -1.18 1.79 -1.99
CA MET A 203 -2.33 1.03 -1.48
C MET A 203 -2.82 1.60 -0.15
N SER A 204 -1.93 1.74 0.83
CA SER A 204 -2.30 2.26 2.15
C SER A 204 -2.86 3.68 2.06
N LEU A 205 -2.25 4.51 1.20
CA LEU A 205 -2.69 5.89 1.00
C LEU A 205 -4.07 5.96 0.35
N ALA A 206 -4.30 5.24 -0.75
CA ALA A 206 -5.56 5.23 -1.48
C ALA A 206 -6.73 4.71 -0.63
N LEU A 207 -6.51 3.64 0.14
CA LEU A 207 -7.53 3.14 1.06
C LEU A 207 -7.84 4.14 2.17
N SER A 208 -6.81 4.83 2.67
CA SER A 208 -7.02 5.85 3.69
C SER A 208 -7.81 7.07 3.18
N THR A 209 -7.85 7.33 1.87
CA THR A 209 -8.74 8.34 1.25
C THR A 209 -10.14 7.78 0.97
N GLY A 210 -10.39 6.49 1.23
CA GLY A 210 -11.64 5.81 0.90
C GLY A 210 -11.74 5.43 -0.58
N CYS A 211 -10.62 5.33 -1.29
CA CYS A 211 -10.60 4.95 -2.70
C CYS A 211 -10.56 3.41 -2.83
N PRO A 212 -11.56 2.78 -3.47
CA PRO A 212 -11.49 1.36 -3.76
C PRO A 212 -10.27 1.03 -4.62
N THR A 213 -9.47 0.09 -4.12
CA THR A 213 -8.11 -0.12 -4.60
C THR A 213 -7.91 -1.60 -4.94
N SER A 214 -7.49 -1.86 -6.18
CA SER A 214 -7.08 -3.19 -6.63
C SER A 214 -5.57 -3.24 -6.81
N VAL A 215 -4.91 -4.21 -6.18
CA VAL A 215 -3.45 -4.40 -6.25
C VAL A 215 -3.14 -5.59 -7.15
N PHE A 216 -2.33 -5.35 -8.18
CA PHE A 216 -1.78 -6.40 -9.03
C PHE A 216 -0.47 -6.95 -8.46
N PRO A 217 -0.22 -8.26 -8.63
CA PRO A 217 1.03 -8.87 -8.22
C PRO A 217 2.22 -8.42 -9.06
N PRO A 218 3.43 -8.33 -8.46
CA PRO A 218 4.64 -8.01 -9.19
C PRO A 218 4.93 -9.12 -10.20
N GLY A 219 5.21 -8.68 -11.41
CA GLY A 219 5.53 -9.57 -12.51
C GLY A 219 4.41 -9.62 -13.53
N SER A 220 4.72 -10.31 -14.60
CA SER A 220 3.87 -10.42 -15.76
C SER A 220 2.72 -11.39 -15.49
N ILE A 221 1.50 -10.97 -15.76
CA ILE A 221 0.35 -11.86 -15.88
C ILE A 221 0.26 -12.21 -17.37
N CYS A 222 0.21 -13.51 -17.70
CA CYS A 222 0.07 -13.90 -19.09
C CYS A 222 -1.25 -13.40 -19.67
N ARG A 223 -1.29 -13.18 -20.99
CA ARG A 223 -2.47 -12.66 -21.70
C ARG A 223 -3.78 -13.36 -21.31
N ASP A 224 -3.80 -14.69 -21.28
CA ASP A 224 -5.00 -15.46 -20.96
C ASP A 224 -5.49 -15.23 -19.52
N CYS A 225 -4.56 -15.15 -18.56
CA CYS A 225 -4.89 -14.86 -17.17
C CYS A 225 -5.34 -13.41 -17.00
N GLY A 226 -4.72 -12.47 -17.70
CA GLY A 226 -5.13 -11.06 -17.74
C GLY A 226 -6.55 -10.92 -18.27
N THR A 227 -6.88 -11.58 -19.40
CA THR A 227 -8.24 -11.59 -19.95
C THR A 227 -9.24 -12.18 -18.95
N LYS A 228 -8.88 -13.29 -18.30
CA LYS A 228 -9.75 -13.89 -17.27
C LYS A 228 -9.98 -12.94 -16.10
N LEU A 229 -8.95 -12.26 -15.60
CA LEU A 229 -9.04 -11.28 -14.53
C LEU A 229 -9.90 -10.07 -14.93
N LEU A 230 -9.71 -9.53 -16.13
CA LEU A 230 -10.49 -8.38 -16.62
C LEU A 230 -11.94 -8.76 -16.94
N SER A 231 -12.19 -10.00 -17.34
CA SER A 231 -13.53 -10.56 -17.52
C SER A 231 -14.20 -11.02 -16.21
N TRP A 232 -13.42 -11.12 -15.13
CA TRP A 232 -13.91 -11.62 -13.85
C TRP A 232 -14.86 -10.61 -13.24
N ARG A 233 -16.15 -10.96 -13.26
CA ARG A 233 -17.17 -10.29 -12.47
C ARG A 233 -17.28 -11.01 -11.13
N PRO A 234 -17.17 -10.33 -9.98
CA PRO A 234 -17.36 -10.98 -8.70
C PRO A 234 -18.74 -11.64 -8.64
N ARG A 235 -18.76 -12.95 -8.39
CA ARG A 235 -19.99 -13.72 -8.24
C ARG A 235 -20.52 -13.55 -6.81
N SER A 236 -21.59 -12.76 -6.65
CA SER A 236 -22.43 -12.66 -5.43
C SER A 236 -21.77 -11.91 -4.26
N THR A 237 -22.39 -11.01 -3.49
CA THR A 237 -23.79 -10.64 -3.20
C THR A 237 -23.84 -9.21 -2.63
N LYS A 238 -24.82 -8.38 -3.02
CA LYS A 238 -25.28 -7.16 -2.32
C LYS A 238 -24.26 -6.04 -1.98
N LEU A 239 -23.12 -5.98 -2.66
CA LEU A 239 -22.32 -4.77 -2.73
C LEU A 239 -22.23 -4.37 -4.20
N CYS A 240 -22.33 -3.06 -4.44
CA CYS A 240 -22.39 -2.36 -5.72
C CYS A 240 -21.41 -2.90 -6.78
N PRO A 241 -21.59 -2.57 -8.09
CA PRO A 241 -20.56 -2.85 -9.09
C PRO A 241 -19.21 -2.41 -8.51
N VAL A 242 -18.16 -3.22 -8.69
CA VAL A 242 -16.81 -2.84 -8.26
C VAL A 242 -16.52 -1.48 -8.90
N GLU A 243 -16.68 -0.41 -8.12
CA GLU A 243 -16.26 0.94 -8.48
C GLU A 243 -14.74 0.90 -8.43
N LEU A 244 -14.14 0.32 -9.47
CA LEU A 244 -12.70 0.26 -9.65
C LEU A 244 -12.22 1.69 -9.86
N ASN A 245 -11.89 2.40 -8.78
CA ASN A 245 -11.40 3.77 -8.88
C ASN A 245 -9.86 3.79 -9.00
N LEU A 246 -9.17 2.77 -8.46
CA LEU A 246 -7.71 2.68 -8.52
C LEU A 246 -7.20 1.26 -8.77
N LEU A 247 -6.29 1.14 -9.74
CA LEU A 247 -5.45 -0.02 -10.00
C LEU A 247 -4.00 0.32 -9.62
N ILE A 248 -3.32 -0.58 -8.94
CA ILE A 248 -1.91 -0.45 -8.59
C ILE A 248 -1.15 -1.58 -9.25
N VAL A 249 -0.23 -1.21 -10.16
CA VAL A 249 0.63 -2.13 -10.93
C VAL A 249 2.10 -1.94 -10.57
#